data_AF-A0A926C448-F1
#
_entry.id   AF-A0A926C448-F1
#
_cell.length_a   1.000
_cell.length_b   1.000
_cell.length_c   1.000
_cell.angle_alpha   90.00
_cell.angle_beta   90.00
_cell.angle_gamma   90.00
#
_symmetry.space_group_name_H-M   'P 1'
#
loop_
_entity.id
_entity.type
_entity.pdbx_description
1 polymer ?
#
loop_
_entity_poly.entity_id
_entity_poly.type
_entity_poly.pdbx_seq_one_letter_code
_entity_poly.pdbx_strand_id
1 'polypeptide(L)'
;MTSIKPLLLVGILFILTGSLHAQPRKAILPTKASAGTSGPKLVVGIVVDQMRYDYLYRYYDKYGASGFKRLMNEGFNCRNNHYHYAATYTGPGHAAVYTGSAPALNGIVGNDF
;
A
#
# COMPACT_ATOMS: atom_id res chain seq x y z
N MET A 1 -32.70 -43.37 -17.28
CA MET A 1 -31.64 -42.87 -18.20
C MET A 1 -32.33 -42.07 -19.29
N THR A 2 -31.99 -40.78 -19.46
CA THR A 2 -32.01 -39.94 -20.69
C THR A 2 -32.21 -38.46 -20.28
N SER A 3 -31.13 -37.76 -19.92
CA SER A 3 -30.37 -36.86 -20.81
C SER A 3 -30.87 -35.39 -20.78
N ILE A 4 -30.75 -34.73 -19.62
CA ILE A 4 -30.83 -33.25 -19.48
C ILE A 4 -29.46 -32.58 -19.73
N LYS A 5 -28.38 -33.38 -19.73
CA LYS A 5 -27.00 -32.95 -19.96
C LYS A 5 -26.73 -32.27 -21.33
N PRO A 6 -27.38 -32.60 -22.46
CA PRO A 6 -27.07 -31.95 -23.74
C PRO A 6 -27.67 -30.53 -23.84
N LEU A 7 -28.76 -30.23 -23.13
CA LEU A 7 -29.40 -28.91 -23.19
C LEU A 7 -28.59 -27.84 -22.43
N LEU A 8 -27.98 -28.25 -21.31
CA LEU A 8 -27.09 -27.39 -20.51
C LEU A 8 -25.76 -27.13 -21.23
N LEU A 9 -25.28 -28.08 -22.04
CA LEU A 9 -24.06 -27.95 -22.85
C LEU A 9 -24.26 -27.02 -24.06
N VAL A 10 -25.44 -27.08 -24.71
CA VAL A 10 -25.78 -26.17 -25.83
C VAL A 10 -25.98 -24.73 -25.33
N GLY A 11 -26.56 -24.55 -24.14
CA GLY A 11 -26.68 -23.23 -23.50
C GLY A 11 -25.34 -22.60 -23.15
N ILE A 12 -24.37 -23.39 -22.69
CA ILE A 12 -23.00 -22.92 -22.42
C ILE A 12 -22.25 -22.58 -23.72
N LEU A 13 -22.48 -23.32 -24.81
CA LEU A 13 -21.84 -23.07 -26.10
C LEU A 13 -22.35 -21.79 -26.78
N PHE A 14 -23.61 -21.41 -26.58
CA PHE A 14 -24.17 -20.15 -27.08
C PHE A 14 -23.62 -18.91 -26.36
N ILE A 15 -23.25 -19.04 -25.08
CA ILE A 15 -22.64 -17.96 -24.30
C ILE A 15 -21.18 -17.73 -24.72
N LEU A 16 -20.46 -18.76 -25.19
CA LEU A 16 -19.09 -18.61 -25.67
C LEU A 16 -18.99 -17.96 -27.07
N THR A 17 -19.99 -18.08 -27.94
CA THR A 17 -19.93 -17.56 -29.32
C THR A 17 -20.43 -16.12 -29.47
N GLY A 18 -21.19 -15.59 -28.50
CA GLY A 18 -21.72 -14.22 -28.53
C GLY A 18 -20.70 -13.10 -28.31
N SER A 19 -19.47 -13.43 -27.90
CA SER A 19 -18.44 -12.43 -27.56
C SER A 19 -17.57 -11.97 -28.73
N LEU A 20 -17.85 -12.36 -29.98
CA LEU A 20 -17.19 -11.79 -31.17
C LEU A 20 -17.86 -10.49 -31.66
N HIS A 21 -18.17 -9.56 -30.76
CA HIS A 21 -18.40 -8.18 -31.16
C HIS A 21 -17.05 -7.48 -31.26
N ALA A 22 -16.60 -7.26 -32.50
CA ALA A 22 -15.37 -6.55 -32.83
C ALA A 22 -15.30 -5.21 -32.08
N GLN A 23 -14.33 -5.07 -31.17
CA GLN A 23 -14.09 -3.80 -30.50
C GLN A 23 -13.55 -2.78 -31.50
N PRO A 24 -14.10 -1.56 -31.57
CA PRO A 24 -13.53 -0.50 -32.39
C PRO A 24 -12.12 -0.18 -31.88
N ARG A 25 -11.12 -0.22 -32.77
CA ARG A 25 -9.74 0.14 -32.47
C ARG A 25 -9.70 1.59 -31.98
N LYS A 26 -9.51 1.77 -30.67
CA LYS A 26 -9.29 3.09 -30.07
C LYS A 26 -8.02 3.66 -30.69
N ALA A 27 -8.15 4.77 -31.42
CA ALA A 27 -7.00 5.48 -31.97
C ALA A 27 -6.08 5.89 -30.81
N ILE A 28 -4.81 5.49 -30.90
CA ILE A 28 -3.78 5.94 -29.96
C ILE A 28 -3.48 7.39 -30.35
N LEU A 29 -4.20 8.32 -29.74
CA LEU A 29 -3.83 9.73 -29.79
C LEU A 29 -2.45 9.87 -29.15
N PRO A 30 -1.54 10.68 -29.71
CA PRO A 30 -0.25 10.94 -29.08
C PRO A 30 -0.51 11.57 -27.71
N THR A 31 -0.29 10.79 -26.65
CA THR A 31 -0.27 11.30 -25.28
C THR A 31 0.80 12.37 -25.22
N LYS A 32 0.38 13.63 -25.12
CA LYS A 32 1.25 14.76 -24.83
C LYS A 32 1.99 14.41 -23.54
N ALA A 33 3.27 14.05 -23.64
CA ALA A 33 4.11 13.77 -22.49
C ALA A 33 4.05 15.01 -21.59
N SER A 34 3.44 14.88 -20.41
CA SER A 34 3.44 15.95 -19.42
C SER A 34 4.89 16.11 -18.95
N ALA A 35 5.60 17.06 -19.55
CA ALA A 35 6.90 17.51 -19.07
C ALA A 35 6.67 18.23 -17.74
N GLY A 36 6.74 17.47 -16.65
CA GLY A 36 6.56 17.95 -15.29
C GLY A 36 6.24 16.77 -14.38
N THR A 37 7.13 16.44 -13.46
CA THR A 37 6.88 15.44 -12.42
C THR A 37 5.67 15.89 -11.59
N SER A 38 4.52 15.24 -11.78
CA SER A 38 3.25 15.51 -11.07
C SER A 38 3.26 15.07 -9.59
N GLY A 39 4.46 14.96 -9.00
CA GLY A 39 4.65 14.50 -7.64
C GLY A 39 4.37 15.59 -6.59
N PRO A 40 4.28 15.20 -5.31
CA PRO A 40 4.15 16.14 -4.22
C PRO A 40 5.36 17.09 -4.21
N LYS A 41 5.10 18.39 -4.00
CA LYS A 41 6.17 19.41 -3.89
C LYS A 41 6.98 19.27 -2.59
N LEU A 42 6.42 18.61 -1.59
CA LEU A 42 7.02 18.38 -0.28
C LEU A 42 6.60 17.01 0.25
N VAL A 43 7.57 16.27 0.77
CA VAL A 43 7.35 15.04 1.54
C VAL A 43 7.93 15.26 2.93
N VAL A 44 7.14 14.98 3.96
CA VAL A 44 7.54 15.13 5.36
C VAL A 44 7.57 13.75 6.00
N GLY A 45 8.76 13.30 6.41
CA GLY A 45 8.93 12.10 7.21
C GLY A 45 8.94 12.45 8.70
N ILE A 46 8.05 11.83 9.48
CA ILE A 46 7.93 12.05 10.92
C ILE A 46 8.11 10.71 11.63
N VAL A 47 9.09 10.62 12.52
CA VAL A 47 9.30 9.48 13.41
C VAL A 47 9.13 9.97 14.84
N VAL A 48 8.16 9.40 15.56
CA VAL A 48 7.94 9.68 16.98
C VAL A 48 8.67 8.61 17.77
N ASP A 49 9.70 9.00 18.52
CA ASP A 49 10.52 8.05 19.27
C ASP A 49 9.70 7.34 20.36
N GLN A 50 9.97 6.05 20.56
CA GLN A 50 9.27 5.17 21.52
C GLN A 50 7.74 5.16 21.40
N MET A 51 7.18 5.51 20.24
CA MET A 51 5.74 5.48 20.02
C MET A 51 5.26 4.06 19.72
N ARG A 52 4.55 3.47 20.68
CA ARG A 52 3.86 2.19 20.47
C ARG A 52 2.57 2.40 19.67
N TYR A 53 2.21 1.41 18.87
CA TYR A 53 1.02 1.47 18.03
C TYR A 53 -0.29 1.60 18.84
N ASP A 54 -0.37 0.98 20.02
CA ASP A 54 -1.57 1.02 20.86
C ASP A 54 -1.90 2.43 21.40
N TYR A 55 -0.93 3.34 21.42
CA TYR A 55 -1.16 4.73 21.85
C TYR A 55 -2.14 5.48 20.94
N LEU A 56 -2.13 5.18 19.64
CA LEU A 56 -3.06 5.78 18.67
C LEU A 56 -4.52 5.55 19.04
N TYR A 57 -4.84 4.40 19.64
CA TYR A 57 -6.20 4.05 20.05
C TYR A 57 -6.46 4.33 21.52
N ARG A 58 -5.49 4.03 22.41
CA ARG A 58 -5.63 4.24 23.86
C ARG A 58 -5.94 5.70 24.21
N TYR A 59 -5.34 6.64 23.48
CA TYR A 59 -5.52 8.07 23.73
C TYR A 59 -6.35 8.76 22.65
N TYR A 60 -7.08 8.00 21.84
CA TYR A 60 -7.81 8.53 20.69
C TYR A 60 -8.72 9.69 21.09
N ASP A 61 -9.49 9.55 22.17
CA ASP A 61 -10.43 10.58 22.62
C ASP A 61 -9.75 11.86 23.10
N LYS A 62 -8.46 11.80 23.45
CA LYS A 62 -7.65 12.96 23.87
C LYS A 62 -7.01 13.70 22.70
N TYR A 63 -6.99 13.13 21.50
CA TYR A 63 -6.41 13.78 20.33
C TYR A 63 -7.39 14.77 19.67
N GLY A 64 -6.86 15.91 19.23
CA GLY A 64 -7.58 16.86 18.38
C GLY A 64 -7.81 16.32 16.96
N ALA A 65 -8.71 16.98 16.21
CA ALA A 65 -9.11 16.54 14.88
C ALA A 65 -7.96 16.59 13.85
N SER A 66 -7.11 17.62 13.89
CA SER A 66 -6.12 17.92 12.83
C SER A 66 -4.75 17.24 12.99
N GLY A 67 -4.63 16.24 13.87
CA GLY A 67 -3.37 15.52 14.16
C GLY A 67 -3.43 14.04 13.81
N PHE A 68 -3.12 13.17 14.79
CA PHE A 68 -3.16 11.71 14.60
C PHE A 68 -4.51 11.19 14.09
N LYS A 69 -5.64 11.79 14.52
CA LYS A 69 -6.98 11.44 14.02
C LYS A 69 -7.09 11.62 12.51
N ARG A 70 -6.64 12.76 11.99
CA ARG A 70 -6.60 13.03 10.56
C ARG A 70 -5.76 12.00 9.81
N LEU A 71 -4.55 11.72 10.30
CA LEU A 71 -3.65 10.73 9.68
C LEU A 71 -4.28 9.33 9.64
N MET A 72 -4.99 8.93 10.69
CA MET A 72 -5.65 7.62 10.75
C MET A 72 -6.90 7.51 9.89
N ASN A 73 -7.68 8.59 9.78
CA ASN A 73 -9.00 8.57 9.14
C ASN A 73 -8.93 8.93 7.64
N GLU A 74 -8.05 9.85 7.25
CA GLU A 74 -7.91 10.35 5.87
C GLU A 74 -6.67 9.77 5.15
N GLY A 75 -5.76 9.17 5.89
CA GLY A 75 -4.53 8.56 5.36
C GLY A 75 -4.62 7.04 5.24
N PHE A 76 -3.45 6.42 5.12
CA PHE A 76 -3.30 4.97 5.14
C PHE A 76 -2.64 4.52 6.45
N ASN A 77 -3.23 3.53 7.13
CA ASN A 77 -2.80 3.08 8.46
C ASN A 77 -2.38 1.60 8.45
N CYS A 78 -1.07 1.35 8.48
CA CYS A 78 -0.48 0.02 8.53
C CYS A 78 -0.50 -0.56 9.96
N ARG A 79 -1.57 -1.29 10.31
CA ARG A 79 -1.80 -1.76 11.69
C ARG A 79 -0.94 -2.94 12.14
N ASN A 80 -0.39 -3.69 11.18
CA ASN A 80 0.40 -4.90 11.42
C ASN A 80 1.84 -4.72 10.93
N ASN A 81 2.45 -3.57 11.22
CA ASN A 81 3.83 -3.28 10.83
C ASN A 81 4.79 -3.61 11.97
N HIS A 82 5.89 -4.31 11.67
CA HIS A 82 6.86 -4.80 12.65
C HIS A 82 8.28 -4.55 12.19
N TYR A 83 9.20 -4.37 13.14
CA TYR A 83 10.63 -4.43 12.85
C TYR A 83 11.00 -5.86 12.45
N HIS A 84 11.67 -6.01 11.32
CA HIS A 84 12.14 -7.30 10.80
C HIS A 84 13.55 -7.66 11.32
N TYR A 85 13.98 -6.99 12.39
CA TYR A 85 15.30 -7.14 13.02
C TYR A 85 15.20 -6.95 14.54
N ALA A 86 16.20 -7.46 15.26
CA ALA A 86 16.21 -7.47 16.73
C ALA A 86 16.67 -6.14 17.37
N ALA A 87 17.54 -5.38 16.70
CA ALA A 87 18.10 -4.13 17.22
C ALA A 87 17.08 -2.99 17.20
N THR A 88 16.09 -3.01 18.10
CA THR A 88 15.05 -1.98 18.23
C THR A 88 15.53 -0.78 19.06
N TYR A 89 16.68 -0.23 18.68
CA TYR A 89 17.23 1.01 19.23
C TYR A 89 16.97 2.19 18.28
N THR A 90 17.12 3.42 18.77
CA THR A 90 16.83 4.65 18.03
C THR A 90 17.63 4.75 16.72
N GLY A 91 18.96 4.61 16.77
CA GLY A 91 19.84 4.72 15.60
C GLY A 91 19.52 3.71 14.49
N PRO A 92 19.55 2.39 14.78
CA PRO A 92 19.16 1.34 13.84
C PRO A 92 17.74 1.52 13.28
N GLY A 93 16.80 1.94 14.14
CA GLY A 93 15.42 2.25 13.77
C GLY A 93 15.31 3.34 12.71
N HIS A 94 15.96 4.48 12.92
CA HIS A 94 15.94 5.59 11.97
C HIS A 94 16.65 5.22 10.67
N ALA A 95 17.81 4.57 10.75
CA ALA A 95 18.53 4.12 9.56
C ALA A 95 17.65 3.21 8.68
N ALA A 96 16.95 2.24 9.28
CA ALA A 96 16.11 1.32 8.54
C ALA A 96 14.91 2.00 7.85
N VAL A 97 14.24 2.96 8.53
CA VAL A 97 13.07 3.67 7.96
C VAL A 97 13.43 4.46 6.69
N TYR A 98 14.60 5.10 6.66
CA TYR A 98 14.99 5.96 5.53
C TYR A 98 15.84 5.26 4.47
N THR A 99 16.42 4.11 4.77
CA THR A 99 17.18 3.31 3.79
C THR A 99 16.39 2.15 3.20
N GLY A 100 15.31 1.73 3.87
CA GLY A 100 14.58 0.50 3.50
C GLY A 100 15.38 -0.78 3.72
N SER A 101 16.45 -0.74 4.53
CA SER A 101 17.40 -1.82 4.71
C SER A 101 17.59 -2.19 6.18
N ALA A 102 17.90 -3.45 6.47
CA ALA A 102 18.10 -3.95 7.83
C ALA A 102 19.43 -3.44 8.44
N PRO A 103 19.56 -3.36 9.77
CA PRO A 103 20.81 -3.01 10.46
C PRO A 103 22.05 -3.81 9.99
N ALA A 104 21.87 -5.09 9.70
CA ALA A 104 22.93 -5.97 9.19
C ALA A 104 23.47 -5.56 7.81
N LEU A 105 22.71 -4.80 7.04
CA LEU A 105 23.05 -4.35 5.68
C LEU A 105 23.43 -2.87 5.66
N ASN A 106 22.71 -2.01 6.39
CA ASN A 106 23.01 -0.58 6.44
C ASN A 106 24.16 -0.23 7.43
N GLY A 107 24.58 -1.17 8.28
CA GLY A 107 25.73 -1.04 9.18
C GLY A 107 25.44 -0.37 10.52
N ILE A 108 24.24 0.18 10.73
CA ILE A 108 23.87 0.86 11.99
C ILE A 108 23.23 -0.16 12.93
N VAL A 109 24.05 -0.83 13.74
CA VAL A 109 23.64 -1.97 14.59
C VAL A 109 23.29 -1.61 16.03
N GLY A 110 23.66 -0.40 16.47
CA GLY A 110 23.39 0.12 17.82
C GLY A 110 23.44 1.65 17.84
N ASN A 111 23.14 2.23 19.01
CA ASN A 111 23.38 3.66 19.25
C ASN A 111 24.86 3.95 19.51
N ASP A 112 25.55 2.99 20.13
CA ASP A 112 26.96 3.01 20.46
C ASP A 112 27.57 1.67 20.01
N PHE A 113 28.81 1.69 19.52
CA PHE A 113 29.55 0.53 19.02
C PHE A 113 31.06 0.71 19.13
#